data_AF-Q0IWR6-F1
#
_entry.id   AF-Q0IWR6-F1
#
_cell.length_a   1.000
_cell.length_b   1.000
_cell.length_c   1.000
_cell.angle_alpha   90.00
_cell.angle_beta   90.00
_cell.angle_gamma   90.00
#
_symmetry.space_group_name_H-M   'P 1'
#
loop_
_entity.id
_entity.type
_entity.pdbx_description
1 polymer ?
#
loop_
_entity_poly.entity_id
_entity_poly.type
_entity_poly.pdbx_seq_one_letter_code
_entity_poly.pdbx_strand_id
1 'polypeptide(L)'
;SIGSVTPLSQGVDYLKYDNCNNGDLKPLERYPEMSKALMMAGRPIYFSLCEWGDMHPAKWGAAYGNSWRTTNDIADTWESMVSRADENEVWADYARPGGWNDPDMLEVGNGGMTNDEYIVHFSLWAISKVLPNVTDVG
;
A
#
# COMPACT_ATOMS: atom_id res chain seq x y z
N SER A 1 -23.12 -8.68 9.96
CA SER A 1 -23.95 -8.95 8.78
C SER A 1 -23.06 -8.89 7.56
N ILE A 2 -23.20 -9.85 6.64
CA ILE A 2 -22.39 -9.94 5.44
C ILE A 2 -22.92 -8.84 4.49
N GLY A 3 -22.15 -7.78 4.30
CA GLY A 3 -22.52 -6.68 3.41
C GLY A 3 -22.73 -7.23 2.01
N SER A 4 -23.95 -7.11 1.50
CA SER A 4 -24.31 -7.35 0.11
C SER A 4 -23.27 -6.71 -0.81
N VAL A 5 -22.62 -7.51 -1.66
CA VAL A 5 -21.78 -7.02 -2.75
C VAL A 5 -22.69 -6.19 -3.64
N THR A 6 -22.68 -4.87 -3.42
CA THR A 6 -23.30 -3.92 -4.33
C THR A 6 -22.44 -4.02 -5.59
N PRO A 7 -23.00 -4.35 -6.77
CA PRO A 7 -22.24 -4.26 -7.99
C PRO A 7 -21.60 -2.88 -8.04
N LEU A 8 -20.27 -2.81 -8.23
CA LEU A 8 -19.54 -1.55 -8.39
C LEU A 8 -20.05 -0.89 -9.68
N SER A 9 -21.20 -0.24 -9.57
CA SER A 9 -22.01 0.30 -10.67
C SER A 9 -21.37 1.55 -11.30
N GLN A 10 -20.24 1.99 -10.75
CA GLN A 10 -19.50 3.15 -11.18
C GLN A 10 -18.13 2.70 -11.67
N GLY A 11 -17.60 3.35 -12.70
CA GLY A 11 -16.31 3.11 -13.37
C GLY A 11 -15.08 3.26 -12.49
N VAL A 12 -15.07 2.64 -11.31
CA VAL A 12 -13.95 2.66 -10.37
C VAL A 12 -12.89 1.69 -10.84
N ASP A 13 -11.68 2.20 -11.01
CA ASP A 13 -10.49 1.44 -11.44
C ASP A 13 -9.48 1.24 -10.29
N TYR A 14 -9.73 1.83 -9.11
CA TYR A 14 -8.85 1.80 -7.94
C TYR A 14 -9.63 1.74 -6.64
N LEU A 15 -9.26 0.85 -5.72
CA LEU A 15 -9.78 0.76 -4.36
C LEU A 15 -8.65 0.76 -3.33
N LYS A 16 -8.60 1.79 -2.47
CA LYS A 16 -7.88 1.75 -1.19
C LYS A 16 -8.83 1.18 -0.13
N TYR A 17 -8.42 0.11 0.55
CA TYR A 17 -9.26 -0.55 1.55
C TYR A 17 -8.59 -0.54 2.90
N ASP A 18 -9.20 0.16 3.85
CA ASP A 18 -8.63 0.52 5.15
C ASP A 18 -8.87 -0.57 6.23
N ASN A 19 -8.15 -0.46 7.34
CA ASN A 19 -8.23 -1.36 8.49
C ASN A 19 -8.95 -0.74 9.71
N CYS A 20 -9.39 0.51 9.60
CA CYS A 20 -10.30 1.12 10.58
C CYS A 20 -11.60 0.33 10.76
N ASN A 21 -12.17 0.33 11.97
CA ASN A 21 -13.50 -0.23 12.30
C ASN A 21 -13.71 -1.68 11.82
N ASN A 22 -12.67 -2.51 11.92
CA ASN A 22 -12.64 -3.88 11.38
C ASN A 22 -13.45 -4.92 12.18
N GLY A 23 -14.08 -4.53 13.29
CA GLY A 23 -14.85 -5.44 14.14
C GLY A 23 -13.98 -6.55 14.75
N ASP A 24 -12.72 -6.25 15.04
CA ASP A 24 -11.69 -7.16 15.56
C ASP A 24 -11.28 -8.29 14.60
N LEU A 25 -11.70 -8.22 13.33
CA LEU A 25 -11.29 -9.16 12.29
C LEU A 25 -9.90 -8.80 11.75
N LYS A 26 -9.05 -9.83 11.65
CA LYS A 26 -7.67 -9.68 11.19
C LYS A 26 -7.59 -9.35 9.70
N PRO A 27 -6.51 -8.67 9.24
CA PRO A 27 -6.24 -8.45 7.83
C PRO A 27 -6.39 -9.71 6.95
N LEU A 28 -5.81 -10.83 7.39
CA LEU A 28 -5.83 -12.12 6.68
C LEU A 28 -7.23 -12.73 6.53
N GLU A 29 -8.24 -12.22 7.23
CA GLU A 29 -9.64 -12.65 7.07
C GLU A 29 -10.40 -11.72 6.11
N ARG A 30 -10.11 -10.41 6.15
CA ARG A 30 -10.89 -9.40 5.40
C ARG A 30 -10.37 -9.15 3.98
N TYR A 31 -9.06 -9.07 3.79
CA TYR A 31 -8.47 -8.75 2.48
C TYR A 31 -8.68 -9.84 1.43
N PRO A 32 -8.59 -11.14 1.76
CA PRO A 32 -8.92 -12.19 0.79
C PRO A 32 -10.37 -12.16 0.32
N GLU A 33 -11.32 -11.88 1.21
CA GLU A 33 -12.74 -11.77 0.85
C GLU A 33 -13.01 -10.58 -0.08
N MET A 34 -12.40 -9.41 0.20
CA MET A 34 -12.52 -8.26 -0.71
C MET A 34 -11.84 -8.52 -2.06
N SER A 35 -10.65 -9.12 -2.06
CA SER A 35 -9.95 -9.53 -3.29
C SER A 35 -10.84 -10.40 -4.19
N LYS A 36 -11.50 -11.40 -3.59
CA LYS A 36 -12.46 -12.25 -4.28
C LYS A 36 -13.66 -11.47 -4.82
N ALA A 37 -14.23 -10.55 -4.05
CA ALA A 37 -15.33 -9.72 -4.49
C ALA A 37 -14.94 -8.84 -5.70
N LEU A 38 -13.74 -8.26 -5.70
CA LEU A 38 -13.22 -7.46 -6.82
C LEU A 38 -12.99 -8.30 -8.07
N MET A 39 -12.44 -9.52 -7.95
CA MET A 39 -12.29 -10.44 -9.08
C MET A 39 -13.65 -10.82 -9.70
N MET A 40 -14.69 -10.94 -8.88
CA MET A 40 -16.05 -11.25 -9.34
C MET A 40 -16.77 -10.04 -9.96
N ALA A 41 -16.27 -8.82 -9.78
CA ALA A 41 -16.88 -7.61 -10.33
C ALA A 41 -16.76 -7.51 -11.87
N GLY A 42 -15.95 -8.37 -12.50
CA GLY A 42 -15.84 -8.49 -13.95
C GLY A 42 -15.07 -7.35 -14.63
N ARG A 43 -14.29 -6.58 -13.87
CA ARG A 43 -13.38 -5.54 -14.38
C ARG A 43 -12.08 -5.51 -13.56
N PRO A 44 -10.95 -5.12 -14.16
CA PRO A 44 -9.71 -4.92 -13.41
C PRO A 44 -9.87 -3.70 -12.49
N ILE A 45 -9.66 -3.89 -11.20
CA ILE A 45 -9.64 -2.81 -10.19
C ILE A 45 -8.32 -2.95 -9.45
N TYR A 46 -7.51 -1.90 -9.47
CA TYR A 46 -6.29 -1.84 -8.69
C TYR A 46 -6.63 -1.86 -7.20
N PHE A 47 -6.09 -2.82 -6.46
CA PHE A 47 -6.43 -3.00 -5.05
C PHE A 47 -5.26 -2.67 -4.13
N SER A 48 -5.41 -1.60 -3.36
CA SER A 48 -4.43 -1.14 -2.38
C SER A 48 -4.86 -1.50 -0.96
N LEU A 49 -4.07 -2.34 -0.31
CA LEU A 49 -4.27 -2.79 1.06
C LEU A 49 -3.73 -1.74 2.03
N CYS A 50 -4.54 -1.31 3.00
CA CYS A 50 -4.17 -0.27 3.96
C CYS A 50 -4.43 -0.78 5.39
N GLU A 51 -3.56 -1.65 5.89
CA GLU A 51 -3.61 -2.16 7.27
C GLU A 51 -2.45 -1.73 8.16
N TRP A 52 -1.70 -0.73 7.69
CA TRP A 52 -0.64 -0.06 8.43
C TRP A 52 0.59 -0.93 8.76
N GLY A 53 0.84 -1.97 7.98
CA GLY A 53 1.89 -2.96 8.22
C GLY A 53 1.48 -4.11 9.15
N ASP A 54 0.22 -4.16 9.58
CA ASP A 54 -0.29 -5.14 10.55
C ASP A 54 -0.24 -6.59 10.03
N MET A 55 0.52 -7.43 10.73
CA MET A 55 0.80 -8.80 10.29
C MET A 55 1.66 -8.89 9.01
N HIS A 56 2.49 -7.89 8.73
CA HIS A 56 3.55 -7.92 7.71
C HIS A 56 3.03 -8.21 6.28
N PRO A 57 2.28 -7.27 5.68
CA PRO A 57 1.59 -7.49 4.41
C PRO A 57 2.52 -7.75 3.24
N ALA A 58 3.79 -7.36 3.30
CA ALA A 58 4.80 -7.75 2.33
C ALA A 58 4.87 -9.27 2.10
N LYS A 59 4.59 -10.08 3.13
CA LYS A 59 4.66 -11.54 3.05
C LYS A 59 3.45 -12.19 2.35
N TRP A 60 2.32 -11.50 2.26
CA TRP A 60 1.05 -12.11 1.82
C TRP A 60 0.21 -11.25 0.88
N GLY A 61 0.40 -9.93 0.88
CA GLY A 61 -0.39 -8.94 0.15
C GLY A 61 -0.41 -9.15 -1.36
N ALA A 62 0.71 -9.60 -1.94
CA ALA A 62 0.83 -9.90 -3.36
C ALA A 62 -0.13 -11.01 -3.85
N ALA A 63 -0.64 -11.85 -2.95
CA ALA A 63 -1.64 -12.86 -3.30
C ALA A 63 -3.05 -12.28 -3.43
N TYR A 64 -3.30 -11.08 -2.87
CA TYR A 64 -4.65 -10.53 -2.73
C TYR A 64 -4.83 -9.15 -3.36
N GLY A 65 -3.78 -8.34 -3.52
CA GLY A 65 -3.87 -7.03 -4.17
C GLY A 65 -2.56 -6.57 -4.81
N ASN A 66 -2.53 -5.30 -5.20
CA ASN A 66 -1.49 -4.71 -6.06
C ASN A 66 -0.50 -3.83 -5.30
N SER A 67 -0.89 -3.30 -4.14
CA SER A 67 0.01 -2.67 -3.19
C SER A 67 -0.47 -2.86 -1.77
N TRP A 68 0.43 -2.69 -0.81
CA TRP A 68 0.11 -2.78 0.61
C TRP A 68 0.92 -1.78 1.42
N ARG A 69 0.23 -1.08 2.33
CA ARG A 69 0.87 -0.20 3.31
C ARG A 69 1.82 -1.01 4.19
N THR A 70 3.07 -0.58 4.31
CA THR A 70 4.06 -1.26 5.18
C THR A 70 4.22 -0.61 6.54
N THR A 71 3.58 0.55 6.74
CA THR A 71 3.80 1.42 7.89
C THR A 71 2.50 2.08 8.35
N ASN A 72 2.54 2.68 9.55
CA ASN A 72 1.55 3.66 10.00
C ASN A 72 1.46 4.88 9.07
N ASP A 73 0.46 5.72 9.31
CA ASP A 73 0.24 6.92 8.50
C ASP A 73 1.46 7.83 8.52
N ILE A 74 1.78 8.42 7.37
CA ILE A 74 2.78 9.48 7.26
C ILE A 74 2.20 10.81 7.77
N ALA A 75 3.05 11.64 8.36
CA ALA A 75 2.79 13.03 8.65
C ALA A 75 3.76 13.91 7.87
N ASP A 76 3.37 15.15 7.60
CA ASP A 76 4.21 16.15 6.92
C ASP A 76 5.30 16.71 7.85
N THR A 77 6.21 15.83 8.29
CA THR A 77 7.43 16.18 9.04
C THR A 77 8.60 15.32 8.55
N TRP A 78 9.82 15.84 8.68
CA TRP A 78 11.04 15.13 8.30
C TRP A 78 11.17 13.78 9.03
N GLU A 79 10.94 13.76 10.35
CA GLU A 79 11.07 12.56 11.16
C GLU A 79 10.07 11.49 10.74
N SER A 80 8.83 11.88 10.43
CA SER A 80 7.85 10.95 9.92
C SER A 80 8.30 10.39 8.58
N MET A 81 8.70 11.24 7.62
CA MET A 81 9.13 10.81 6.29
C MET A 81 10.30 9.81 6.36
N VAL A 82 11.35 10.13 7.12
CA VAL A 82 12.52 9.23 7.27
C VAL A 82 12.12 7.91 7.92
N SER A 83 11.33 7.95 9.01
CA SER A 83 10.92 6.72 9.69
C SER A 83 10.10 5.79 8.79
N ARG A 84 9.22 6.35 7.93
CA ARG A 84 8.45 5.58 6.94
C ARG A 84 9.35 4.96 5.87
N ALA A 85 10.36 5.70 5.40
CA ALA A 85 11.33 5.17 4.44
C ALA A 85 12.13 4.00 5.03
N ASP A 86 12.65 4.14 6.25
CA ASP A 86 13.43 3.11 6.95
C ASP A 86 12.59 1.86 7.25
N GLU A 87 11.36 2.03 7.76
CA GLU A 87 10.44 0.92 8.03
C GLU A 87 10.05 0.16 6.75
N ASN A 88 9.99 0.85 5.60
CA ASN A 88 9.68 0.25 4.32
C ASN A 88 10.87 -0.51 3.71
N GLU A 89 12.11 -0.07 3.96
CA GLU A 89 13.34 -0.66 3.40
C GLU A 89 13.43 -2.17 3.69
N VAL A 90 13.06 -2.60 4.90
CA VAL A 90 13.15 -4.00 5.34
C VAL A 90 12.30 -4.96 4.49
N TRP A 91 11.38 -4.43 3.69
CA TRP A 91 10.47 -5.20 2.83
C TRP A 91 10.85 -5.13 1.34
N ALA A 92 11.97 -4.50 0.97
CA ALA A 92 12.34 -4.26 -0.43
C ALA A 92 12.27 -5.52 -1.31
N ASP A 93 12.74 -6.66 -0.82
CA ASP A 93 12.73 -7.95 -1.54
C ASP A 93 11.34 -8.49 -1.92
N TYR A 94 10.27 -7.97 -1.31
CA TYR A 94 8.89 -8.39 -1.60
C TYR A 94 8.24 -7.58 -2.71
N ALA A 95 8.81 -6.42 -3.08
CA ALA A 95 8.28 -5.59 -4.16
C ALA A 95 8.65 -6.18 -5.53
N ARG A 96 7.66 -6.30 -6.42
CA ARG A 96 7.84 -6.83 -7.78
C ARG A 96 6.71 -6.36 -8.70
N PRO A 97 6.84 -6.48 -10.04
CA PRO A 97 5.76 -6.14 -10.95
C PRO A 97 4.42 -6.78 -10.54
N GLY A 98 3.41 -5.95 -10.32
CA GLY A 98 2.08 -6.36 -9.87
C GLY A 98 1.84 -6.33 -8.35
N GLY A 99 2.87 -6.09 -7.53
CA GLY A 99 2.78 -6.03 -6.07
C GLY A 99 3.85 -5.12 -5.44
N TRP A 100 3.43 -3.99 -4.87
CA TRP A 100 4.35 -2.95 -4.39
C TRP A 100 4.17 -2.62 -2.91
N ASN A 101 5.27 -2.53 -2.16
CA ASN A 101 5.27 -1.94 -0.81
C ASN A 101 4.85 -0.47 -0.90
N ASP A 102 3.97 -0.02 -0.03
CA ASP A 102 3.44 1.34 0.03
C ASP A 102 3.87 2.05 1.32
N PRO A 103 4.89 2.93 1.27
CA PRO A 103 5.31 3.73 2.43
C PRO A 103 4.36 4.90 2.76
N ASP A 104 3.14 4.87 2.21
CA ASP A 104 2.08 5.88 2.32
C ASP A 104 2.21 7.05 1.30
N MET A 105 1.31 8.02 1.39
CA MET A 105 1.13 9.08 0.40
C MET A 105 2.29 10.10 0.40
N LEU A 106 2.44 10.85 -0.70
CA LEU A 106 3.36 11.98 -0.76
C LEU A 106 2.83 13.15 0.07
N GLU A 107 3.71 13.80 0.83
CA GLU A 107 3.43 15.00 1.61
C GLU A 107 3.98 16.28 0.93
N VAL A 108 4.50 16.13 -0.29
CA VAL A 108 5.15 17.22 -1.03
C VAL A 108 4.22 18.41 -1.21
N GLY A 109 4.63 19.56 -0.65
CA GLY A 109 3.90 20.82 -0.76
C GLY A 109 2.89 21.10 0.36
N ASN A 110 2.82 20.26 1.40
CA ASN A 110 1.86 20.44 2.50
C ASN A 110 2.33 21.44 3.58
N GLY A 111 3.59 21.89 3.52
CA GLY A 111 4.14 23.05 4.23
C GLY A 111 4.93 22.75 5.51
N GLY A 112 5.00 21.49 5.94
CA GLY A 112 5.70 21.03 7.15
C GLY A 112 7.15 20.61 6.95
N MET A 113 7.61 20.48 5.70
CA MET A 113 9.01 20.24 5.35
C MET A 113 9.58 21.35 4.44
N THR A 114 10.90 21.46 4.41
CA THR A 114 11.63 22.33 3.48
C THR A 114 11.59 21.77 2.06
N ASN A 115 11.90 22.61 1.07
CA ASN A 115 11.95 22.18 -0.34
C ASN A 115 12.95 21.03 -0.57
N ASP A 116 14.11 21.08 0.08
CA ASP A 116 15.14 20.04 -0.08
C ASP A 116 14.69 18.72 0.55
N GLU A 117 14.01 18.76 1.70
CA GLU A 117 13.40 17.60 2.33
C GLU A 117 12.29 16.99 1.45
N TYR A 118 11.49 17.82 0.75
CA TYR A 118 10.51 17.32 -0.22
C TYR A 118 11.14 16.69 -1.46
N ILE A 119 12.28 17.21 -1.94
CA ILE A 119 13.04 16.58 -3.02
C ILE A 119 13.53 15.20 -2.58
N VAL A 120 14.01 15.07 -1.34
CA VAL A 120 14.43 13.79 -0.77
C VAL A 120 13.24 12.83 -0.64
N HIS A 121 12.11 13.29 -0.07
CA HIS A 121 10.87 12.52 0.05
C HIS A 121 10.47 11.90 -1.30
N PHE A 122 10.31 12.74 -2.32
CA PHE A 122 9.92 12.28 -3.65
C PHE A 122 10.94 11.29 -4.24
N SER A 123 12.23 11.55 -4.07
CA SER A 123 13.31 10.71 -4.59
C SER A 123 13.31 9.32 -3.94
N LEU A 124 13.13 9.24 -2.63
CA LEU A 124 13.05 7.98 -1.89
C LEU A 124 11.81 7.17 -2.28
N TRP A 125 10.65 7.82 -2.40
CA TRP A 125 9.41 7.16 -2.84
C TRP A 125 9.49 6.65 -4.28
N ALA A 126 10.18 7.36 -5.16
CA ALA A 126 10.40 6.89 -6.53
C ALA A 126 11.28 5.64 -6.56
N ILE A 127 12.39 5.62 -5.80
CA ILE A 127 13.33 4.50 -5.79
C ILE A 127 12.73 3.25 -5.12
N SER A 128 11.95 3.42 -4.05
CA SER A 128 11.36 2.29 -3.32
C SER A 128 10.38 1.44 -4.15
N LYS A 129 9.85 1.99 -5.24
CA LYS A 129 8.97 1.31 -6.19
C LYS A 129 9.70 0.76 -7.43
N VAL A 130 10.97 1.09 -7.61
CA VAL A 130 11.75 0.78 -8.84
C VAL A 130 12.76 -0.34 -8.64
N LEU A 131 12.96 -0.84 -7.41
CA LEU A 131 13.92 -1.90 -7.13
C LEU A 131 13.25 -3.30 -7.05
N PRO A 132 13.03 -4.01 -8.18
CA PRO A 132 13.33 -5.43 -8.16
C PRO A 132 14.85 -5.55 -8.06
N ASN A 133 15.35 -6.46 -7.23
CA ASN A 133 16.77 -6.77 -7.12
C ASN A 133 17.45 -6.74 -8.50
N VAL A 134 18.49 -5.92 -8.65
CA VAL A 134 19.31 -5.77 -9.88
C VAL A 134 20.06 -7.09 -10.22
N THR A 135 19.76 -8.18 -9.53
CA THR A 135 20.33 -9.51 -9.72
C THR A 135 19.41 -10.50 -10.42
N ASP A 136 18.12 -10.20 -10.66
CA ASP A 136 17.25 -11.07 -11.48
C ASP A 136 17.38 -10.75 -12.98
N VAL A 137 18.58 -11.01 -13.50
CA VAL A 137 18.80 -11.36 -14.90
C VAL A 137 19.14 -12.85 -14.93
N GLY A 138 18.10 -13.68 -14.91
CA GLY A 138 18.17 -15.14 -15.04
C GLY A 138 17.17 -15.66 -16.04
#